data_AF-A0A948I3F0-F1
#
_entry.id   AF-A0A948I3F0-F1
#
_cell.length_a   1.000
_cell.length_b   1.000
_cell.length_c   1.000
_cell.angle_alpha   90.00
_cell.angle_beta   90.00
_cell.angle_gamma   90.00
#
_symmetry.space_group_name_H-M   'P 1'
#
loop_
_entity.id
_entity.type
_entity.pdbx_description
1 polymer ?
#
loop_
_entity_poly.entity_id
_entity_poly.type
_entity_poly.pdbx_seq_one_letter_code
_entity_poly.pdbx_strand_id
1 'polypeptide(L)'
;MSSSIPVSVLTGFLGSGKTTLLSKLLRHPGMADTAVVINEFGEVGLDHLLVEKSSENMIELSSGCLCCTVRGDLVTTLRDLHIKRAKQEIPSFRRLVIETTGLADPAPILHTLMTDPMLASYYRLDGVITVVDAVNGEATLDNHLEAVKQAAVADRLVITKTDLVKDPASMRDLAALEARLKTLNPGAPHLHAMQGEIEPDALFNAGLYDPTRKAPDVLRWLKEEAYADSHAHDHDHGHDHHGHDHDHTHPDV
;
A
#
# COMPACT_ATOMS: atom_id res chain seq x y z
N MET A 1 13.92 -14.17 20.49
CA MET A 1 14.09 -13.99 19.03
C MET A 1 13.00 -13.04 18.57
N SER A 2 13.33 -11.79 18.28
CA SER A 2 12.34 -10.83 17.77
C SER A 2 12.08 -11.17 16.30
N SER A 3 11.06 -11.99 16.03
CA SER A 3 10.58 -12.22 14.68
C SER A 3 10.04 -10.91 14.11
N SER A 4 10.44 -10.53 12.90
CA SER A 4 9.87 -9.37 12.19
C SER A 4 8.34 -9.42 12.18
N ILE A 5 7.68 -8.27 12.17
CA ILE A 5 6.22 -8.21 12.10
C ILE A 5 5.81 -8.36 10.62
N PRO A 6 4.97 -9.35 10.26
CA PRO A 6 4.44 -9.45 8.91
C PRO A 6 3.56 -8.25 8.58
N VAL A 7 3.78 -7.70 7.39
CA VAL A 7 3.08 -6.54 6.83
C VAL A 7 2.35 -6.98 5.58
N SER A 8 1.04 -6.78 5.54
CA SER A 8 0.24 -7.02 4.34
C SER A 8 -0.27 -5.71 3.77
N VAL A 9 -0.15 -5.54 2.45
CA VAL A 9 -0.66 -4.34 1.76
C VAL A 9 -2.03 -4.66 1.19
N LEU A 10 -3.06 -3.93 1.63
CA LEU A 10 -4.41 -3.98 1.08
C LEU A 10 -4.58 -2.85 0.06
N THR A 11 -4.73 -3.22 -1.21
CA THR A 11 -4.88 -2.27 -2.32
C THR A 11 -6.06 -2.64 -3.22
N GLY A 12 -6.27 -1.90 -4.29
CA GLY A 12 -7.38 -2.08 -5.24
C GLY A 12 -8.03 -0.76 -5.59
N PHE A 13 -8.67 -0.70 -6.76
CA PHE A 13 -9.13 0.56 -7.34
C PHE A 13 -10.21 1.26 -6.49
N LEU A 14 -10.50 2.54 -6.78
CA LEU A 14 -11.58 3.27 -6.10
C LEU A 14 -12.90 2.50 -6.22
N GLY A 15 -13.68 2.49 -5.14
CA GLY A 15 -14.98 1.82 -5.14
C GLY A 15 -14.94 0.29 -5.15
N SER A 16 -13.75 -0.35 -5.15
CA SER A 16 -13.64 -1.81 -5.11
C SER A 16 -14.10 -2.45 -3.80
N GLY A 17 -14.38 -1.66 -2.76
CA GLY A 17 -14.88 -2.17 -1.47
C GLY A 17 -13.80 -2.45 -0.44
N LYS A 18 -12.57 -1.94 -0.61
CA LYS A 18 -11.46 -2.03 0.37
C LYS A 18 -11.90 -1.67 1.79
N THR A 19 -12.46 -0.48 1.98
CA THR A 19 -12.90 0.03 3.29
C THR A 19 -13.97 -0.87 3.92
N THR A 20 -14.92 -1.38 3.13
CA THR A 20 -15.94 -2.32 3.60
C THR A 20 -15.32 -3.65 4.03
N LEU A 21 -14.43 -4.21 3.21
CA LEU A 21 -13.70 -5.44 3.50
C LEU A 21 -12.88 -5.30 4.79
N LEU A 22 -12.09 -4.24 4.90
CA LEU A 22 -11.25 -3.96 6.07
C LEU A 22 -12.08 -3.76 7.33
N SER A 23 -13.18 -3.00 7.25
CA SER A 23 -14.08 -2.76 8.38
C SER A 23 -14.72 -4.05 8.90
N LYS A 24 -15.04 -5.00 8.02
CA LYS A 24 -15.55 -6.32 8.41
C LYS A 24 -14.48 -7.21 8.99
N LEU A 25 -13.30 -7.26 8.36
CA LEU A 25 -12.14 -7.99 8.88
C LEU A 25 -11.80 -7.54 10.30
N LEU A 26 -11.78 -6.24 10.55
CA LEU A 26 -11.41 -5.67 11.85
C LEU A 26 -12.36 -6.00 13.00
N ARG A 27 -13.54 -6.56 12.73
CA ARG A 27 -14.47 -7.09 13.73
C ARG A 27 -14.33 -8.60 13.93
N HIS A 28 -13.49 -9.24 13.11
CA HIS A 28 -13.29 -10.67 13.14
C HIS A 28 -12.31 -11.04 14.25
N PRO A 29 -12.60 -12.03 15.11
CA PRO A 29 -11.69 -12.43 16.19
C PRO A 29 -10.29 -12.84 15.69
N GLY A 30 -10.20 -13.36 14.46
CA GLY A 30 -8.94 -13.70 13.79
C GLY A 30 -8.06 -12.49 13.40
N MET A 31 -8.56 -11.26 13.58
CA MET A 31 -7.80 -10.02 13.43
C MET A 31 -7.29 -9.46 14.76
N ALA A 32 -7.48 -10.18 15.88
CA ALA A 32 -6.87 -9.84 17.15
C ALA A 32 -5.36 -9.63 17.00
N ASP A 33 -4.80 -8.67 17.75
CA ASP A 33 -3.40 -8.27 17.69
C ASP A 33 -2.93 -7.80 16.29
N THR A 34 -3.81 -7.20 15.50
CA THR A 34 -3.45 -6.55 14.22
C THR A 34 -3.41 -5.03 14.38
N ALA A 35 -2.36 -4.39 13.87
CA ALA A 35 -2.34 -2.95 13.65
C ALA A 35 -2.72 -2.66 12.20
N VAL A 36 -3.41 -1.54 11.98
CA VAL A 36 -3.79 -1.07 10.64
C VAL A 36 -3.28 0.35 10.46
N VAL A 37 -2.72 0.62 9.29
CA VAL A 37 -2.32 1.95 8.82
C VAL A 37 -3.07 2.22 7.53
N ILE A 38 -3.81 3.31 7.48
CA ILE A 38 -4.52 3.77 6.27
C ILE A 38 -3.66 4.86 5.64
N ASN A 39 -3.18 4.61 4.43
CA ASN A 39 -2.33 5.55 3.70
C ASN A 39 -3.17 6.25 2.63
N GLU A 40 -3.70 7.44 2.96
CA GLU A 40 -4.31 8.36 2.00
C GLU A 40 -3.28 9.36 1.45
N PHE A 41 -3.40 9.75 0.17
CA PHE A 41 -2.38 10.56 -0.53
C PHE A 41 -1.92 11.78 0.30
N GLY A 42 -0.68 11.75 0.78
CA GLY A 42 0.02 12.94 1.27
C GLY A 42 -0.48 13.57 2.57
N GLU A 43 -1.39 12.90 3.27
CA GLU A 43 -1.66 13.15 4.68
C GLU A 43 -1.72 11.78 5.35
N VAL A 44 -0.66 11.43 6.07
CA VAL A 44 -0.77 10.34 7.04
C VAL A 44 -1.61 10.87 8.20
N GLY A 45 -2.92 10.86 8.02
CA GLY A 45 -3.82 10.70 9.14
C GLY A 45 -3.47 9.38 9.78
N LEU A 46 -3.00 9.40 11.03
CA LEU A 46 -2.91 8.21 11.90
C LEU A 46 -4.32 7.73 12.28
N ASP A 47 -5.25 7.76 11.33
CA ASP A 47 -6.64 8.00 11.66
C ASP A 47 -7.27 6.81 12.35
N HIS A 48 -6.81 5.57 12.12
CA HIS A 48 -7.41 4.43 12.81
C HIS A 48 -6.37 3.33 13.11
N LEU A 49 -5.59 3.54 14.17
CA LEU A 49 -4.93 2.45 14.90
C LEU A 49 -6.00 1.59 15.60
N LEU A 50 -6.67 0.74 14.82
CA LEU A 50 -7.66 -0.22 15.33
C LEU A 50 -6.94 -1.41 15.94
N VAL A 51 -6.52 -1.26 17.20
CA VAL A 51 -6.32 -2.42 18.08
C VAL A 51 -7.67 -2.77 18.66
N GLU A 52 -8.32 -3.79 18.11
CA GLU A 52 -9.56 -4.30 18.68
C GLU A 52 -9.25 -5.01 20.02
N LYS A 53 -9.34 -4.27 21.12
CA LYS A 53 -9.85 -4.81 22.37
C LYS A 53 -11.18 -4.12 22.61
N SER A 54 -12.25 -4.93 22.52
CA SER A 54 -13.54 -4.73 23.18
C SER A 54 -13.90 -3.27 23.47
N SER A 55 -14.79 -2.70 22.65
CA SER A 55 -15.67 -1.56 23.00
C SER A 55 -15.05 -0.44 23.87
N GLU A 56 -14.93 0.75 23.28
CA GLU A 56 -14.75 2.05 23.98
C GLU A 56 -13.32 2.50 24.33
N ASN A 57 -12.35 2.44 23.41
CA ASN A 57 -11.17 3.31 23.51
C ASN A 57 -10.70 3.77 22.12
N MET A 58 -11.37 4.79 21.60
CA MET A 58 -10.91 5.60 20.46
C MET A 58 -10.00 6.70 21.03
N ILE A 59 -8.69 6.64 20.77
CA ILE A 59 -7.81 7.79 21.03
C ILE A 59 -7.58 8.49 19.71
N GLU A 60 -8.30 9.60 19.54
CA GLU A 60 -8.21 10.56 18.45
C GLU A 60 -7.02 11.51 18.71
N LEU A 61 -6.13 11.68 17.73
CA LEU A 61 -5.11 12.73 17.76
C LEU A 61 -5.27 13.60 16.51
N SER A 62 -5.45 14.89 16.73
CA SER A 62 -5.83 15.86 15.71
C SER A 62 -4.65 16.46 14.93
N SER A 63 -4.85 16.49 13.61
CA SER A 63 -4.48 17.51 12.60
C SER A 63 -3.01 17.77 12.22
N GLY A 64 -2.77 17.79 10.90
CA GLY A 64 -1.71 18.55 10.23
C GLY A 64 -1.58 18.26 8.72
N CYS A 65 -1.96 19.19 7.85
CA CYS A 65 -1.66 19.16 6.42
C CYS A 65 -0.17 19.42 6.17
N LEU A 66 0.48 18.70 5.24
CA LEU A 66 1.49 19.25 4.32
C LEU A 66 1.83 18.24 3.23
N CYS A 67 1.53 18.60 1.98
CA CYS A 67 1.95 17.85 0.80
C CYS A 67 3.49 17.85 0.65
N CYS A 68 4.16 16.68 0.73
CA CYS A 68 5.34 16.29 -0.06
C CYS A 68 5.97 14.95 0.42
N THR A 69 6.20 14.02 -0.54
CA THR A 69 6.93 12.72 -0.45
C THR A 69 6.27 11.56 0.31
N VAL A 70 5.32 10.90 -0.37
CA VAL A 70 4.64 9.63 0.01
C VAL A 70 5.58 8.55 0.60
N ARG A 71 6.85 8.49 0.19
CA ARG A 71 7.84 7.51 0.69
C ARG A 71 8.40 7.85 2.08
N GLY A 72 8.72 9.12 2.34
CA GLY A 72 9.32 9.56 3.60
C GLY A 72 8.34 9.46 4.78
N ASP A 73 7.06 9.66 4.48
CA ASP A 73 5.99 9.55 5.46
C ASP A 73 5.79 8.10 5.91
N LEU A 74 5.74 7.13 4.99
CA LEU A 74 5.55 5.72 5.34
C LEU A 74 6.66 5.19 6.27
N VAL A 75 7.93 5.44 5.95
CA VAL A 75 9.06 5.00 6.77
C VAL A 75 8.98 5.61 8.16
N THR A 76 8.67 6.91 8.24
CA THR A 76 8.51 7.63 9.52
C THR A 76 7.37 7.06 10.34
N THR A 77 6.20 6.85 9.75
CA THR A 77 5.02 6.28 10.41
C THR A 77 5.31 4.89 10.98
N LEU A 78 5.91 4.00 10.18
CA LEU A 78 6.20 2.64 10.62
C LEU A 78 7.29 2.57 11.69
N ARG A 79 8.28 3.48 11.63
CA ARG A 79 9.28 3.68 12.68
C ARG A 79 8.63 4.14 13.97
N ASP A 80 7.79 5.16 13.93
CA ASP A 80 7.12 5.70 15.11
C ASP A 80 6.18 4.68 15.73
N LEU A 81 5.47 3.92 14.89
CA LEU A 81 4.64 2.81 15.33
C LEU A 81 5.47 1.73 16.05
N HIS A 82 6.65 1.40 15.51
CA HIS A 82 7.57 0.47 16.16
C HIS A 82 8.04 1.00 17.52
N ILE A 83 8.46 2.26 17.60
CA ILE A 83 8.93 2.90 18.83
C ILE A 83 7.83 2.91 19.90
N LYS A 84 6.62 3.36 19.54
CA LYS A 84 5.45 3.37 20.46
C LYS A 84 5.14 1.98 20.99
N ARG A 85 5.17 0.95 20.12
CA ARG A 85 4.99 -0.46 20.51
C ARG A 85 6.08 -0.94 21.46
N ALA A 86 7.35 -0.63 21.18
CA ALA A 86 8.49 -1.02 22.00
C ALA A 86 8.47 -0.37 23.39
N LYS A 87 7.99 0.87 23.47
CA LYS A 87 7.78 1.61 24.73
C LYS A 87 6.49 1.25 25.45
N GLN A 88 5.67 0.35 24.88
CA GLN A 88 4.35 -0.04 25.42
C GLN A 88 3.37 1.15 25.54
N GLU A 89 3.58 2.21 24.75
CA GLU A 89 2.66 3.35 24.64
C GLU A 89 1.39 2.99 23.85
N ILE A 90 1.48 1.95 23.02
CA ILE A 90 0.35 1.31 22.34
C ILE A 90 0.36 -0.20 22.62
N PRO A 91 -0.79 -0.89 22.48
CA PRO A 91 -0.84 -2.33 22.60
C PRO A 91 0.12 -3.04 21.64
N SER A 92 0.65 -4.18 22.08
CA SER A 92 1.45 -5.03 21.21
C SER A 92 0.58 -5.65 20.11
N PHE A 93 1.06 -5.63 18.88
CA PHE A 93 0.47 -6.35 17.75
C PHE A 93 1.47 -7.36 17.15
N ARG A 94 0.92 -8.35 16.45
CA ARG A 94 1.62 -9.45 15.78
C ARG A 94 1.55 -9.37 14.25
N ARG A 95 0.66 -8.54 13.71
CA ARG A 95 0.46 -8.30 12.27
C ARG A 95 0.24 -6.81 12.01
N LEU A 96 0.69 -6.33 10.87
CA LEU A 96 0.41 -4.99 10.37
C LEU A 96 -0.29 -5.09 9.01
N VAL A 97 -1.35 -4.31 8.79
CA VAL A 97 -1.98 -4.12 7.48
C VAL A 97 -1.83 -2.67 7.06
N ILE A 98 -1.43 -2.44 5.82
CA ILE A 98 -1.36 -1.09 5.22
C ILE A 98 -2.44 -1.02 4.14
N GLU A 99 -3.47 -0.21 4.34
CA GLU A 99 -4.41 0.13 3.27
C GLU A 99 -3.82 1.25 2.41
N THR A 100 -3.82 1.08 1.10
CA THR A 100 -3.45 2.15 0.15
C THR A 100 -4.69 2.80 -0.45
N THR A 101 -4.58 4.03 -0.92
CA THR A 101 -5.63 4.65 -1.72
C THR A 101 -5.99 3.85 -2.96
N GLY A 102 -7.19 4.10 -3.47
CA GLY A 102 -7.66 3.44 -4.69
C GLY A 102 -6.88 3.80 -5.96
N LEU A 103 -6.22 4.96 -5.99
CA LEU A 103 -5.42 5.42 -7.15
C LEU A 103 -3.92 5.24 -6.94
N ALA A 104 -3.48 4.71 -5.80
CA ALA A 104 -2.06 4.54 -5.53
C ALA A 104 -1.47 3.50 -6.49
N ASP A 105 -0.33 3.87 -7.10
CA ASP A 105 0.59 2.88 -7.64
C ASP A 105 1.16 2.07 -6.47
N PRO A 106 1.05 0.73 -6.48
CA PRO A 106 1.59 -0.09 -5.40
C PRO A 106 3.14 -0.15 -5.43
N ALA A 107 3.80 0.06 -6.57
CA ALA A 107 5.23 -0.19 -6.71
C ALA A 107 6.12 0.61 -5.73
N PRO A 108 5.91 1.93 -5.51
CA PRO A 108 6.71 2.69 -4.54
C PRO A 108 6.63 2.15 -3.11
N ILE A 109 5.41 1.82 -2.66
CA ILE A 109 5.17 1.31 -1.29
C ILE A 109 5.84 -0.06 -1.13
N LEU A 110 5.68 -0.94 -2.11
CA LEU A 110 6.31 -2.27 -2.09
C LEU A 110 7.83 -2.17 -2.12
N HIS A 111 8.39 -1.30 -2.97
CA HIS A 111 9.82 -1.05 -3.01
C HIS A 111 10.34 -0.61 -1.63
N THR A 112 9.76 0.43 -1.02
CA THR A 112 10.16 0.90 0.31
C THR A 112 10.09 -0.19 1.38
N LEU A 113 9.00 -0.97 1.42
CA LEU A 113 8.86 -2.08 2.39
C LEU A 113 9.89 -3.19 2.19
N MET A 114 10.42 -3.36 0.98
CA MET A 114 11.38 -4.40 0.63
C MET A 114 12.84 -3.97 0.76
N THR A 115 13.14 -2.70 0.49
CA THR A 115 14.52 -2.22 0.34
C THR A 115 14.99 -1.32 1.48
N ASP A 116 14.09 -0.70 2.24
CA ASP A 116 14.47 0.15 3.38
C ASP A 116 15.10 -0.69 4.51
N PRO A 117 16.38 -0.49 4.86
CA PRO A 117 17.07 -1.32 5.85
C PRO A 117 16.49 -1.21 7.25
N MET A 118 15.94 -0.04 7.60
CA MET A 118 15.38 0.23 8.91
C MET A 118 14.04 -0.52 9.05
N LEU A 119 13.17 -0.45 8.04
CA LEU A 119 11.94 -1.24 8.01
C LEU A 119 12.22 -2.74 7.99
N ALA A 120 13.18 -3.20 7.18
CA ALA A 120 13.54 -4.61 7.09
C ALA A 120 14.04 -5.21 8.42
N SER A 121 14.52 -4.38 9.36
CA SER A 121 14.94 -4.82 10.69
C SER A 121 13.77 -5.13 11.63
N TYR A 122 12.57 -4.58 11.37
CA TYR A 122 11.40 -4.68 12.26
C TYR A 122 10.19 -5.35 11.59
N TYR A 123 10.07 -5.23 10.29
CA TYR A 123 8.93 -5.61 9.49
C TYR A 123 9.37 -6.54 8.34
N ARG A 124 8.45 -7.40 7.89
CA ARG A 124 8.63 -8.16 6.64
C ARG A 124 7.36 -8.04 5.79
N LEU A 125 7.51 -7.82 4.50
CA LEU A 125 6.38 -7.86 3.56
C LEU A 125 5.88 -9.31 3.42
N ASP A 126 4.67 -9.56 3.92
CA ASP A 126 3.98 -10.86 3.87
C ASP A 126 3.23 -11.06 2.55
N GLY A 127 2.62 -10.00 2.03
CA GLY A 127 1.98 -10.06 0.72
C GLY A 127 1.09 -8.87 0.40
N VAL A 128 0.58 -8.88 -0.83
CA VAL A 128 -0.31 -7.87 -1.40
C VAL A 128 -1.68 -8.47 -1.66
N ILE A 129 -2.70 -7.88 -1.06
CA ILE A 129 -4.10 -8.24 -1.20
C ILE A 129 -4.74 -7.16 -2.07
N THR A 130 -5.18 -7.52 -3.27
CA THR A 130 -5.82 -6.59 -4.19
C THR A 130 -7.31 -6.88 -4.27
N VAL A 131 -8.10 -5.85 -3.97
CA VAL A 131 -9.56 -5.89 -4.00
C VAL A 131 -10.07 -5.45 -5.37
N VAL A 132 -10.86 -6.29 -6.02
CA VAL A 132 -11.43 -6.07 -7.35
C VAL A 132 -12.96 -6.13 -7.29
N ASP A 133 -13.62 -5.16 -7.91
CA ASP A 133 -15.10 -5.11 -7.99
C ASP A 133 -15.62 -6.11 -9.02
N ALA A 134 -16.49 -7.06 -8.62
CA ALA A 134 -17.09 -8.02 -9.54
C ALA A 134 -17.94 -7.37 -10.66
N VAL A 135 -18.54 -6.21 -10.39
CA VAL A 135 -19.49 -5.54 -11.29
C VAL A 135 -18.75 -4.61 -12.25
N ASN A 136 -17.78 -3.85 -11.75
CA ASN A 136 -17.10 -2.79 -12.51
C ASN A 136 -15.65 -3.16 -12.90
N GLY A 137 -15.17 -4.33 -12.52
CA GLY A 137 -13.76 -4.71 -12.63
C GLY A 137 -13.23 -4.68 -14.07
N GLU A 138 -13.99 -5.18 -15.04
CA GLU A 138 -13.57 -5.18 -16.46
C GLU A 138 -13.37 -3.77 -16.98
N ALA A 139 -14.40 -2.92 -16.84
CA ALA A 139 -14.31 -1.52 -17.25
C ALA A 139 -13.20 -0.77 -16.52
N THR A 140 -12.95 -1.11 -15.25
CA THR A 140 -11.86 -0.51 -14.47
C THR A 140 -10.50 -0.90 -15.02
N LEU A 141 -10.29 -2.18 -15.35
CA LEU A 141 -9.04 -2.68 -15.94
C LEU A 141 -8.80 -2.15 -17.36
N ASP A 142 -9.85 -1.83 -18.11
CA ASP A 142 -9.73 -1.20 -19.44
C ASP A 142 -9.28 0.24 -19.39
N ASN A 143 -9.78 0.99 -18.40
CA ASN A 143 -9.62 2.45 -18.38
C ASN A 143 -8.49 2.92 -17.47
N HIS A 144 -7.99 2.08 -16.56
CA HIS A 144 -7.05 2.49 -15.53
C HIS A 144 -5.85 1.54 -15.41
N LEU A 145 -4.67 2.04 -15.80
CA LEU A 145 -3.42 1.29 -15.69
C LEU A 145 -3.10 0.96 -14.22
N GLU A 146 -3.48 1.82 -13.29
CA GLU A 146 -3.30 1.64 -11.85
C GLU A 146 -3.99 0.35 -11.38
N ALA A 147 -5.21 0.07 -11.84
CA ALA A 147 -5.93 -1.14 -11.49
C ALA A 147 -5.23 -2.40 -12.05
N VAL A 148 -4.66 -2.30 -13.25
CA VAL A 148 -3.85 -3.37 -13.86
C VAL A 148 -2.59 -3.62 -13.01
N LYS A 149 -1.87 -2.57 -12.60
CA LYS A 149 -0.70 -2.69 -11.73
C LYS A 149 -1.06 -3.34 -10.39
N GLN A 150 -2.12 -2.87 -9.74
CA GLN A 150 -2.63 -3.40 -8.47
C GLN A 150 -2.96 -4.90 -8.57
N ALA A 151 -3.63 -5.34 -9.64
CA ALA A 151 -3.96 -6.75 -9.81
C ALA A 151 -2.71 -7.60 -10.17
N ALA A 152 -1.76 -7.05 -10.92
CA ALA A 152 -0.52 -7.73 -11.30
C ALA A 152 0.43 -7.99 -10.12
N VAL A 153 0.51 -7.08 -9.15
CA VAL A 153 1.37 -7.25 -7.96
C VAL A 153 0.78 -8.20 -6.90
N ALA A 154 -0.51 -8.52 -7.00
CA ALA A 154 -1.24 -9.24 -5.95
C ALA A 154 -0.66 -10.63 -5.64
N ASP A 155 -0.65 -11.02 -4.37
CA ASP A 155 -0.57 -12.42 -3.91
C ASP A 155 -1.93 -13.04 -3.72
N ARG A 156 -2.96 -12.21 -3.52
CA ARG A 156 -4.36 -12.57 -3.36
C ARG A 156 -5.23 -11.56 -4.09
N LEU A 157 -6.12 -12.05 -4.94
CA LEU A 157 -7.14 -11.23 -5.59
C LEU A 157 -8.47 -11.49 -4.88
N VAL A 158 -9.02 -10.46 -4.23
CA VAL A 158 -10.31 -10.53 -3.53
C VAL A 158 -11.37 -9.87 -4.42
N ILE A 159 -12.22 -10.68 -5.02
CA ILE A 159 -13.34 -10.24 -5.85
C ILE A 159 -14.53 -9.96 -4.94
N THR A 160 -14.89 -8.69 -4.79
CA THR A 160 -15.96 -8.22 -3.92
C THR A 160 -17.25 -7.99 -4.70
N LYS A 161 -18.36 -7.77 -3.98
CA LYS A 161 -19.68 -7.49 -4.55
C LYS A 161 -20.22 -8.62 -5.43
N THR A 162 -19.73 -9.83 -5.22
CA THR A 162 -20.22 -11.03 -5.92
C THR A 162 -21.68 -11.31 -5.60
N ASP A 163 -22.21 -10.77 -4.48
CA ASP A 163 -23.63 -10.79 -4.15
C ASP A 163 -24.52 -9.98 -5.11
N LEU A 164 -23.95 -9.10 -5.93
CA LEU A 164 -24.66 -8.36 -6.97
C LEU A 164 -24.74 -9.12 -8.30
N VAL A 165 -23.97 -10.20 -8.46
CA VAL A 165 -23.94 -11.05 -9.67
C VAL A 165 -25.05 -12.10 -9.57
N LYS A 166 -26.20 -11.85 -10.20
CA LYS A 166 -27.43 -12.67 -10.01
C LYS A 166 -28.02 -13.24 -11.29
N ASP A 167 -27.78 -12.61 -12.42
CA ASP A 167 -28.38 -12.97 -13.70
C ASP A 167 -27.34 -13.58 -14.66
N PRO A 168 -27.78 -14.30 -15.71
CA PRO A 168 -26.84 -14.96 -16.63
C PRO A 168 -25.90 -14.02 -17.41
N ALA A 169 -26.23 -12.74 -17.56
CA ALA A 169 -25.31 -11.78 -18.17
C ALA A 169 -24.21 -11.40 -17.18
N SER A 170 -24.57 -10.97 -15.96
CA SER A 170 -23.57 -10.63 -14.93
C SER A 170 -22.68 -11.82 -14.54
N MET A 171 -23.18 -13.05 -14.58
CA MET A 171 -22.33 -14.25 -14.37
C MET A 171 -21.29 -14.46 -15.47
N ARG A 172 -21.62 -14.11 -16.73
CA ARG A 172 -20.67 -14.16 -17.85
C ARG A 172 -19.62 -13.06 -17.72
N ASP A 173 -20.04 -11.87 -17.29
CA ASP A 173 -19.14 -10.74 -17.08
C ASP A 173 -18.13 -11.04 -15.96
N LEU A 174 -18.59 -11.65 -14.85
CA LEU A 174 -17.70 -12.12 -13.78
C LEU A 174 -16.71 -13.18 -14.29
N ALA A 175 -17.16 -14.16 -15.08
CA ALA A 175 -16.29 -15.17 -15.64
C ALA A 175 -15.23 -14.59 -16.60
N ALA A 176 -15.59 -13.55 -17.37
CA ALA A 176 -14.64 -12.81 -18.21
C ALA A 176 -13.59 -12.09 -17.35
N LEU A 177 -14.04 -11.39 -16.30
CA LEU A 177 -13.16 -10.71 -15.35
C LEU A 177 -12.15 -11.70 -14.73
N GLU A 178 -12.62 -12.85 -14.27
CA GLU A 178 -11.75 -13.89 -13.70
C GLU A 178 -10.76 -14.43 -14.73
N ALA A 179 -11.18 -14.67 -15.98
CA ALA A 179 -10.28 -15.12 -17.02
C ALA A 179 -9.18 -14.07 -17.33
N ARG A 180 -9.56 -12.79 -17.35
CA ARG A 180 -8.62 -11.67 -17.53
C ARG A 180 -7.65 -11.56 -16.36
N LEU A 181 -8.14 -11.60 -15.13
CA LEU A 181 -7.31 -11.56 -13.92
C LEU A 181 -6.33 -12.75 -13.88
N LYS A 182 -6.77 -13.94 -14.30
CA LYS A 182 -5.90 -15.12 -14.39
C LYS A 182 -4.81 -14.96 -15.44
N THR A 183 -5.11 -14.29 -16.55
CA THR A 183 -4.14 -13.97 -17.59
C THR A 183 -3.12 -12.94 -17.09
N LEU A 184 -3.59 -11.93 -16.36
CA LEU A 184 -2.76 -10.88 -15.80
C LEU A 184 -1.83 -11.40 -14.68
N ASN A 185 -2.37 -12.20 -13.77
CA ASN A 185 -1.66 -12.71 -12.60
C ASN A 185 -2.04 -14.18 -12.32
N PRO A 186 -1.42 -15.14 -13.03
CA PRO A 186 -1.78 -16.55 -12.91
C PRO A 186 -1.43 -17.14 -11.53
N GLY A 187 -0.50 -16.51 -10.80
CA GLY A 187 -0.03 -16.97 -9.48
C GLY A 187 -0.91 -16.54 -8.31
N ALA A 188 -1.80 -15.56 -8.49
CA ALA A 188 -2.71 -15.12 -7.44
C ALA A 188 -4.01 -15.96 -7.46
N PRO A 189 -4.39 -16.61 -6.34
CA PRO A 189 -5.71 -17.20 -6.23
C PRO A 189 -6.77 -16.11 -6.13
N HIS A 190 -7.94 -16.40 -6.69
CA HIS A 190 -9.12 -15.54 -6.62
C HIS A 190 -9.96 -15.98 -5.44
N LEU A 191 -10.29 -15.04 -4.56
CA LEU A 191 -11.13 -15.22 -3.39
C LEU A 191 -12.37 -14.38 -3.58
N HIS A 192 -13.54 -14.93 -3.28
CA HIS A 192 -14.80 -14.18 -3.40
C HIS A 192 -15.21 -13.67 -2.03
N ALA A 193 -15.54 -12.39 -1.95
CA ALA A 193 -16.01 -11.75 -0.73
C ALA A 193 -17.41 -11.16 -0.96
N MET A 194 -18.43 -11.84 -0.44
CA MET A 194 -19.81 -11.36 -0.48
C MET A 194 -19.99 -10.29 0.59
N GLN A 195 -20.44 -9.10 0.21
CA GLN A 195 -20.60 -7.97 1.12
C GLN A 195 -19.34 -7.65 1.97
N GLY A 196 -18.13 -8.00 1.50
CA GLY A 196 -16.88 -7.80 2.22
C GLY A 196 -16.60 -8.83 3.33
N GLU A 197 -17.28 -9.98 3.34
CA GLU A 197 -16.99 -11.08 4.28
C GLU A 197 -15.95 -12.03 3.71
N ILE A 198 -14.88 -12.25 4.48
CA ILE A 198 -13.82 -13.21 4.15
C ILE A 198 -13.05 -13.59 5.42
N GLU A 199 -12.61 -14.85 5.51
CA GLU A 199 -11.78 -15.33 6.62
C GLU A 199 -10.38 -14.72 6.56
N PRO A 200 -9.86 -14.12 7.65
CA PRO A 200 -8.51 -13.55 7.68
C PRO A 200 -7.41 -14.55 7.27
N ASP A 201 -7.55 -15.82 7.63
CA ASP A 201 -6.58 -16.86 7.31
C ASP A 201 -6.47 -17.15 5.80
N ALA A 202 -7.48 -16.77 5.01
CA ALA A 202 -7.41 -16.85 3.54
C ALA A 202 -6.57 -15.70 2.94
N LEU A 203 -6.48 -14.57 3.65
CA LEU A 203 -5.83 -13.34 3.19
C LEU A 203 -4.37 -13.23 3.64
N PHE A 204 -4.12 -13.54 4.90
CA PHE A 204 -2.84 -13.27 5.57
C PHE A 204 -2.00 -14.55 5.70
N ASN A 205 -0.69 -14.39 5.94
CA ASN A 205 0.29 -15.47 6.00
C ASN A 205 0.59 -16.10 4.63
N ALA A 206 0.67 -15.28 3.58
CA ALA A 206 0.99 -15.75 2.24
C ALA A 206 2.46 -16.21 2.09
N GLY A 207 3.32 -15.88 3.06
CA GLY A 207 4.75 -16.22 3.07
C GLY A 207 5.62 -14.96 2.93
N LEU A 208 6.83 -15.10 2.41
CA LEU A 208 7.61 -13.93 2.01
C LEU A 208 7.16 -13.49 0.61
N TYR A 209 6.88 -12.21 0.43
CA TYR A 209 6.61 -11.65 -0.89
C TYR A 209 7.80 -11.87 -1.82
N ASP A 210 7.56 -12.52 -2.95
CA ASP A 210 8.57 -12.82 -3.96
C ASP A 210 8.18 -12.15 -5.29
N PRO A 211 8.78 -10.99 -5.65
CA PRO A 211 8.46 -10.30 -6.89
C PRO A 211 8.87 -11.09 -8.13
N THR A 212 9.79 -12.07 -8.00
CA THR A 212 10.30 -12.85 -9.14
C THR A 212 9.29 -13.86 -9.66
N ARG A 213 8.27 -14.18 -8.86
CA ARG A 213 7.16 -15.07 -9.24
C ARG A 213 5.97 -14.32 -9.84
N LYS A 214 6.09 -13.00 -10.01
CA LYS A 214 5.04 -12.14 -10.57
C LYS A 214 5.24 -11.95 -12.07
N ALA A 215 4.27 -11.29 -12.72
CA ALA A 215 4.39 -10.91 -14.11
C ALA A 215 5.68 -10.09 -14.34
N PRO A 216 6.39 -10.24 -15.49
CA PRO A 216 7.65 -9.55 -15.74
C PRO A 216 7.59 -8.02 -15.56
N ASP A 217 6.44 -7.42 -15.85
CA ASP A 217 6.21 -5.99 -15.65
C ASP A 217 6.33 -5.56 -14.19
N VAL A 218 5.97 -6.41 -13.22
CA VAL A 218 6.11 -6.10 -11.79
C VAL A 218 7.57 -5.91 -11.41
N LEU A 219 8.46 -6.78 -11.89
CA LEU A 219 9.89 -6.63 -11.68
C LEU A 219 10.44 -5.37 -12.34
N ARG A 220 9.92 -5.02 -13.53
CA ARG A 220 10.33 -3.81 -14.23
C ARG A 220 9.91 -2.55 -13.47
N TRP A 221 8.67 -2.45 -13.01
CA TRP A 221 8.19 -1.32 -12.21
C TRP A 221 8.99 -1.18 -10.91
N LEU A 222 9.22 -2.29 -10.18
CA LEU A 222 10.04 -2.26 -8.95
C LEU A 222 11.49 -1.83 -9.21
N LYS A 223 12.07 -2.16 -10.37
CA LYS A 223 13.40 -1.68 -10.77
C LYS A 223 13.39 -0.20 -11.13
N GLU A 224 12.38 0.27 -11.85
CA GLU A 224 12.19 1.69 -12.17
C GLU A 224 12.18 2.53 -10.88
N GLU A 225 11.51 2.06 -9.83
CA GLU A 225 11.50 2.71 -8.51
C GLU A 225 12.89 2.82 -7.87
N ALA A 226 13.75 1.80 -8.04
CA ALA A 226 15.12 1.79 -7.54
C ALA A 226 16.02 2.80 -8.27
N TYR A 227 15.84 2.98 -9.58
CA TYR A 227 16.57 3.98 -10.36
C TYR A 227 16.11 5.41 -10.05
N ALA A 228 14.81 5.62 -9.82
CA ALA A 228 14.28 6.92 -9.41
C ALA A 228 14.87 7.39 -8.07
N ASP A 229 15.14 6.46 -7.13
CA ASP A 229 15.80 6.75 -5.85
C ASP A 229 17.26 7.23 -6.05
N SER A 230 17.98 6.62 -7.02
CA SER A 230 19.38 6.98 -7.29
C SER A 230 19.56 8.37 -7.91
N HIS A 231 18.55 8.91 -8.60
CA HIS A 231 18.58 10.24 -9.20
C HIS A 231 18.07 11.36 -8.29
N ALA A 232 17.49 11.04 -7.13
CA ALA A 232 17.08 12.03 -6.14
C ALA A 232 18.26 12.61 -5.32
N HIS A 233 19.47 12.07 -5.49
CA HIS A 233 20.68 12.48 -4.77
C HIS A 233 21.72 13.22 -5.65
N ASP A 234 21.42 13.54 -6.91
CA ASP A 234 22.39 14.10 -7.88
C ASP A 234 22.10 15.55 -8.31
N HIS A 235 21.56 16.36 -7.39
CA HIS A 235 21.49 17.81 -7.54
C HIS A 235 22.19 18.55 -6.39
N ASP A 236 23.47 18.23 -6.19
CA ASP A 236 24.41 19.22 -5.66
C ASP A 236 25.79 18.98 -6.27
N HIS A 237 26.22 19.91 -7.14
CA HIS A 237 27.48 20.65 -6.97
C HIS A 237 27.99 21.31 -8.26
N GLY A 238 28.26 22.61 -8.14
CA GLY A 238 29.43 23.29 -8.73
C GLY A 238 29.17 24.08 -10.02
N HIS A 239 29.69 25.29 -10.24
CA HIS A 239 30.59 26.23 -9.53
C HIS A 239 30.31 27.62 -10.18
N ASP A 240 30.56 28.77 -9.57
CA ASP A 240 31.87 29.42 -9.65
C ASP A 240 32.02 30.62 -8.71
N HIS A 241 33.26 30.78 -8.28
CA HIS A 241 33.77 31.81 -7.40
C HIS A 241 34.21 33.09 -8.15
N HIS A 242 34.28 34.18 -7.35
CA HIS A 242 35.19 35.34 -7.41
C HIS A 242 34.90 36.53 -8.34
N GLY A 243 34.86 37.71 -7.72
CA GLY A 243 35.01 39.02 -8.36
C GLY A 243 34.72 40.21 -7.45
N HIS A 244 35.44 40.35 -6.33
CA HIS A 244 35.60 41.67 -5.71
C HIS A 244 36.62 42.45 -6.56
N ASP A 245 36.25 43.62 -7.08
CA ASP A 245 37.20 44.71 -7.28
C ASP A 245 36.50 46.05 -7.53
N HIS A 246 37.28 47.10 -7.31
CA HIS A 246 36.90 48.39 -6.78
C HIS A 246 36.42 49.45 -7.80
N ASP A 247 35.61 50.34 -7.25
CA ASP A 247 35.41 51.76 -7.55
C ASP A 247 36.55 52.46 -8.32
N HIS A 248 36.23 53.05 -9.48
CA HIS A 248 36.91 54.24 -10.01
C HIS A 248 35.97 55.08 -10.88
N THR A 249 36.03 56.38 -10.61
CA THR A 249 35.20 57.48 -11.13
C THR A 249 35.85 58.20 -12.33
N HIS A 250 34.96 58.88 -13.10
CA HIS A 250 35.14 60.05 -14.01
C HIS A 250 35.65 59.83 -15.45
N PRO A 251 35.46 60.80 -16.40
CA PRO A 251 34.21 61.51 -16.79
C PRO A 251 34.07 61.69 -18.34
N ASP A 252 32.91 62.23 -18.76
CA ASP A 252 32.52 62.99 -19.98
C ASP A 252 33.38 62.97 -21.27
N VAL A 253 32.74 62.61 -22.41
CA VAL A 253 32.56 63.44 -23.64
C VAL A 253 31.26 63.03 -24.34
#